data_AF-A0A7C6W4S5-F1
#
_entry.id   AF-A0A7C6W4S5-F1
#
_cell.length_a   1.000
_cell.length_b   1.000
_cell.length_c   1.000
_cell.angle_alpha   90.00
_cell.angle_beta   90.00
_cell.angle_gamma   90.00
#
_symmetry.space_group_name_H-M   'P 1'
#
loop_
_entity.id
_entity.type
_entity.pdbx_description
1 polymer ?
#
loop_
_entity_poly.entity_id
_entity_poly.type
_entity_poly.pdbx_seq_one_letter_code
_entity_poly.pdbx_strand_id
1 'polypeptide(L)' 'YDHEVIDNDPTLVVPHPHMQQRDFVLKPLAEIAPNFEHPVLKKTITELVEEL' A
#
# COMPACT_ATOMS: atom_id res chain seq x y z
N TYR A 1 4.37 -11.90 -7.27
CA TYR A 1 4.17 -10.52 -6.79
C TYR A 1 2.89 -10.47 -5.97
N ASP A 2 2.92 -10.94 -4.71
CA ASP A 2 1.78 -10.91 -3.79
C ASP A 2 2.15 -10.15 -2.50
N HIS A 3 3.32 -10.48 -1.90
CA HIS A 3 3.83 -9.88 -0.66
C HIS A 3 5.32 -9.50 -0.73
N GLU A 4 5.86 -9.31 -1.93
CA GLU A 4 7.28 -8.97 -2.06
C GLU A 4 7.55 -7.54 -1.61
N VAL A 5 8.50 -7.41 -0.69
CA VAL A 5 9.01 -6.14 -0.21
C VAL A 5 10.43 -6.00 -0.73
N ILE A 6 10.68 -4.90 -1.45
CA ILE A 6 12.00 -4.48 -1.91
C ILE A 6 12.30 -3.20 -1.13
N ASP A 7 13.17 -3.29 -0.13
CA ASP A 7 13.58 -2.17 0.74
C ASP A 7 15.11 -1.97 0.80
N ASN A 8 15.86 -2.91 0.22
CA ASN A 8 17.34 -2.91 0.22
C ASN A 8 17.96 -2.36 -1.08
N ASP A 9 17.14 -1.88 -2.02
CA ASP A 9 17.61 -1.24 -3.25
C ASP A 9 17.58 0.30 -3.09
N PRO A 10 18.71 1.00 -3.32
CA PRO A 10 18.77 2.46 -3.16
C PRO A 10 17.97 3.24 -4.21
N THR A 11 17.50 2.58 -5.26
CA THR A 11 16.76 3.19 -6.38
C THR A 11 15.32 2.73 -6.51
N LEU A 12 14.95 1.59 -5.89
CA LEU A 12 13.61 1.02 -5.99
C LEU A 12 13.10 0.53 -4.63
N VAL A 13 12.01 1.13 -4.14
CA VAL A 13 11.34 0.68 -2.93
C VAL A 13 9.90 0.29 -3.23
N VAL A 14 9.55 -0.96 -2.92
CA VAL A 14 8.21 -1.53 -3.09
C VAL A 14 7.81 -2.27 -1.82
N PRO A 15 6.61 -2.03 -1.26
CA PRO A 15 5.70 -0.92 -1.55
C PRO A 15 6.33 0.44 -1.24
N HIS A 16 5.92 1.49 -1.97
CA HIS A 16 6.45 2.83 -1.77
C HIS A 16 6.14 3.33 -0.35
N PRO A 17 7.12 3.88 0.39
CA PRO A 17 7.00 4.13 1.84
C PRO A 17 5.95 5.17 2.24
N HIS A 18 5.50 6.01 1.30
CA HIS A 18 4.42 7.00 1.50
C HIS A 18 3.17 6.70 0.67
N MET A 19 2.97 5.49 0.15
CA MET A 19 1.76 5.17 -0.63
C MET A 19 0.48 5.31 0.21
N GLN A 20 0.58 4.98 1.49
CA GLN A 20 -0.50 5.07 2.47
C GLN A 20 -0.92 6.51 2.82
N GLN A 21 -0.17 7.52 2.37
CA GLN A 21 -0.47 8.94 2.57
C GLN A 21 -1.01 9.60 1.30
N ARG A 22 -1.30 8.82 0.26
CA ARG A 22 -1.67 9.32 -1.06
C ARG A 22 -3.07 8.83 -1.43
N ASP A 23 -4.05 9.72 -1.25
CA ASP A 23 -5.45 9.53 -1.67
C ASP A 23 -5.59 8.97 -3.09
N PHE A 24 -4.84 9.53 -4.04
CA PHE A 24 -4.92 9.16 -5.44
C PHE A 24 -4.38 7.76 -5.74
N VAL A 25 -3.67 7.14 -4.78
CA VAL A 25 -3.24 5.74 -4.84
C VAL A 25 -4.23 4.86 -4.10
N LEU A 26 -4.59 5.23 -2.87
CA LEU A 26 -5.41 4.39 -2.02
C LEU A 26 -6.88 4.34 -2.44
N LYS A 27 -7.50 5.44 -2.89
CA LYS A 27 -8.90 5.46 -3.34
C LYS A 27 -9.17 4.49 -4.51
N PRO A 28 -8.46 4.58 -5.65
CA PRO A 28 -8.66 3.63 -6.74
C PRO A 28 -8.26 2.20 -6.34
N LEU A 29 -7.25 2.03 -5.47
CA LEU A 29 -6.85 0.72 -4.98
C LEU A 29 -7.93 0.08 -4.08
N ALA A 30 -8.64 0.87 -3.27
CA ALA A 30 -9.77 0.41 -2.47
C ALA A 30 -10.96 -0.01 -3.33
N GLU A 31 -11.18 0.63 -4.48
CA GLU A 31 -12.25 0.25 -5.41
C GLU A 31 -12.00 -1.12 -6.07
N ILE A 32 -10.74 -1.42 -6.41
CA ILE A 32 -10.38 -2.67 -7.10
C ILE A 32 -10.01 -3.83 -6.15
N ALA A 33 -9.44 -3.51 -4.99
CA ALA A 33 -8.88 -4.50 -4.06
C ALA A 33 -8.97 -4.00 -2.59
N PRO A 34 -10.19 -3.80 -2.05
CA PRO A 34 -10.39 -3.24 -0.71
C PRO A 34 -9.78 -4.11 0.40
N ASN A 35 -9.82 -5.44 0.22
CA ASN A 35 -9.35 -6.41 1.20
C ASN A 35 -7.86 -6.77 1.02
N PHE A 36 -7.14 -6.10 0.11
CA PHE A 36 -5.72 -6.35 -0.04
C PHE A 36 -4.97 -5.86 1.21
N GLU A 37 -4.16 -6.74 1.80
CA GLU A 37 -3.39 -6.42 2.99
C GLU A 37 -2.07 -5.78 2.58
N HIS A 38 -1.79 -4.58 3.09
CA HIS A 38 -0.51 -3.93 2.88
C HIS A 38 0.60 -4.77 3.55
N PRO A 39 1.63 -5.23 2.81
CA PRO A 39 2.57 -6.26 3.28
C PRO A 39 3.40 -5.82 4.49
N VAL A 40 3.66 -4.50 4.60
CA VAL A 40 4.38 -3.88 5.73
C VAL A 40 3.47 -3.50 6.90
N LEU A 41 2.38 -2.77 6.65
CA LEU A 41 1.51 -2.22 7.69
C LEU A 41 0.50 -3.24 8.25
N LYS A 42 0.28 -4.36 7.56
CA LYS A 42 -0.68 -5.40 7.94
C LYS A 42 -2.11 -4.86 8.15
N LYS A 43 -2.46 -3.85 7.36
CA LYS A 43 -3.79 -3.24 7.28
C LYS A 43 -4.33 -3.42 5.87
N THR A 44 -5.63 -3.57 5.76
CA THR A 44 -6.34 -3.57 4.49
C THR A 44 -6.29 -2.19 3.84
N ILE A 45 -6.43 -2.13 2.51
CA ILE A 45 -6.48 -0.84 1.80
C ILE A 45 -7.64 0.01 2.29
N THR A 46 -8.79 -0.59 2.62
CA THR A 46 -9.92 0.13 3.22
C THR A 46 -9.56 0.80 4.54
N GLU A 47 -8.89 0.07 5.45
CA GLU A 47 -8.42 0.64 6.72
C GLU A 47 -7.41 1.79 6.49
N LEU A 48 -6.53 1.65 5.50
CA LEU A 48 -5.58 2.72 5.15
C LEU A 48 -6.26 3.96 4.55
N VAL A 49 -7.39 3.79 3.85
CA VAL A 49 -8.21 4.91 3.35
C VAL A 49 -8.97 5.59 4.49
N GLU A 50 -9.41 4.85 5.51
CA GLU A 50 -10.09 5.41 6.68
C GLU A 50 -9.15 6.16 7.62
N GLU A 51 -7.85 5.84 7.62
CA GLU A 51 -6.81 6.47 8.45
C GLU A 51 -6.13 7.69 7.82
N LEU A 52 -6.49 8.03 6.58
CA LEU A 52 -6.02 9.22 5.85
C LEU A 52 -6.65 10.52 6.38
#